data_AF-A0A0F9HQ88-F1
#
_entry.id   AF-A0A0F9HQ88-F1
#
_cell.length_a   1.000
_cell.length_b   1.000
_cell.length_c   1.000
_cell.angle_alpha   90.00
_cell.angle_beta   90.00
_cell.angle_gamma   90.00
#
_symmetry.space_group_name_H-M   'P 1'
#
loop_
_entity.id
_entity.type
_entity.pdbx_description
1 polymer ?
#
loop_
_entity_poly.entity_id
_entity_poly.type
_entity_poly.pdbx_seq_one_letter_code
_entity_poly.pdbx_strand_id
1 'polypeptide(L)'
;MNITNKNLAAYQYLIESIEQSPIQHVLFVSSSSVYQNINDWVTEDNKLEDENSILFQIENAFKASSGFKTSVIRFSGLIGPNRHPGRFFRGGKQVKQGDTPVNLIHLADCIGIINSIIEQDAWGQTFNGCADTHPIKRDFYPFASEQLGYPVPEFIEEESLHYKIVNNAKVKQVLNYRFIYPDLMQIPQEAYE
;
A
#
# COMPACT_ATOMS: atom_id res chain seq x y z
N MET A 1 9.16 -9.34 11.37
CA MET A 1 10.34 -9.10 10.52
C MET A 1 10.02 -7.88 9.67
N ASN A 2 10.71 -6.75 9.84
CA ASN A 2 10.51 -5.56 9.02
C ASN A 2 11.49 -5.69 7.84
N ILE A 3 11.00 -6.14 6.68
CA ILE A 3 11.83 -6.59 5.53
C ILE A 3 12.27 -5.42 4.64
N THR A 4 11.86 -4.18 4.91
CA THR A 4 12.24 -3.03 4.09
C THR A 4 13.72 -2.72 4.22
N ASN A 5 14.52 -3.37 3.39
CA ASN A 5 15.87 -2.98 3.07
C ASN A 5 15.78 -1.68 2.27
N LYS A 6 16.23 -0.57 2.84
CA LYS A 6 16.31 0.75 2.18
C LYS A 6 17.72 1.03 1.66
N ASN A 7 18.47 -0.01 1.29
CA ASN A 7 19.81 0.12 0.74
C ASN A 7 19.74 0.38 -0.77
N LEU A 8 19.85 1.65 -1.15
CA LEU A 8 19.82 2.08 -2.55
C LEU A 8 20.92 1.40 -3.39
N ALA A 9 22.12 1.22 -2.84
CA ALA A 9 23.23 0.58 -3.56
C ALA A 9 22.95 -0.90 -3.87
N ALA A 10 22.27 -1.61 -2.95
CA ALA A 10 21.86 -3.00 -3.21
C ALA A 10 20.83 -3.09 -4.34
N TYR A 11 19.91 -2.12 -4.44
CA TYR A 11 18.96 -2.08 -5.55
C TYR A 11 19.60 -1.65 -6.87
N GLN A 12 20.58 -0.75 -6.85
CA GLN A 12 21.35 -0.41 -8.05
C GLN A 12 22.07 -1.65 -8.60
N TYR A 13 22.75 -2.41 -7.73
CA TYR A 13 23.37 -3.67 -8.12
C TYR A 13 22.37 -4.69 -8.67
N LEU A 14 21.18 -4.78 -8.07
CA LEU A 14 20.12 -5.65 -8.56
C LEU A 14 19.62 -5.22 -9.95
N ILE A 15 19.43 -3.92 -10.19
CA ILE A 15 19.04 -3.38 -11.49
C ILE A 15 20.09 -3.74 -12.54
N GLU A 16 21.38 -3.48 -12.28
CA GLU A 16 22.48 -3.83 -13.19
C GLU A 16 22.53 -5.33 -13.50
N SER A 17 22.24 -6.17 -12.51
CA SER A 17 22.19 -7.63 -12.68
C SER A 17 21.01 -8.07 -13.55
N ILE A 18 19.84 -7.42 -13.40
CA ILE A 18 18.66 -7.72 -14.23
C ILE A 18 18.88 -7.26 -15.67
N GLU A 19 19.53 -6.10 -15.89
CA GLU A 19 19.86 -5.59 -17.23
C GLU A 19 20.78 -6.54 -18.04
N GLN A 20 21.59 -7.34 -17.35
CA GLN A 20 22.46 -8.35 -17.96
C GLN A 20 21.78 -9.72 -18.16
N SER A 21 20.49 -9.81 -17.82
CA SER A 21 19.70 -11.04 -17.86
C SER A 21 18.69 -11.01 -19.02
N PRO A 22 18.03 -12.13 -19.36
CA PRO A 22 16.97 -12.14 -20.37
C PRO A 22 15.65 -11.52 -19.89
N ILE A 23 15.53 -11.10 -18.63
CA ILE A 23 14.30 -10.53 -18.06
C ILE A 23 13.96 -9.21 -18.78
N GLN A 24 12.74 -9.13 -19.33
CA GLN A 24 12.25 -7.96 -20.05
C GLN A 24 11.26 -7.11 -19.26
N HIS A 25 10.66 -7.68 -18.21
CA HIS A 25 9.60 -7.04 -17.42
C HIS A 25 9.87 -7.19 -15.94
N VAL A 26 9.72 -6.10 -15.20
CA VAL A 26 9.83 -6.07 -13.75
C VAL A 26 8.56 -5.50 -13.15
N LEU A 27 7.99 -6.22 -12.18
CA LEU A 27 6.91 -5.71 -11.34
C LEU A 27 7.48 -5.37 -9.96
N PHE A 28 7.60 -4.09 -9.66
CA PHE A 28 8.15 -3.61 -8.41
C PHE A 28 7.04 -3.32 -7.40
N VAL A 29 7.00 -4.11 -6.31
CA VAL A 29 6.06 -3.88 -5.20
C VAL A 29 6.64 -2.83 -4.25
N SER A 30 6.01 -1.67 -4.26
CA SER A 30 6.32 -0.52 -3.42
C SER A 30 5.22 -0.29 -2.37
N SER A 31 5.21 0.90 -1.78
CA SER A 31 4.31 1.31 -0.70
C SER A 31 3.76 2.70 -0.97
N SER A 32 2.49 2.92 -0.63
CA SER A 32 1.90 4.27 -0.66
C SER A 32 2.56 5.26 0.32
N SER A 33 3.44 4.79 1.20
CA SER A 33 4.28 5.67 2.05
C SER A 33 5.24 6.56 1.25
N VAL A 34 5.39 6.38 -0.06
CA VAL A 34 6.17 7.30 -0.91
C VAL A 34 5.53 8.68 -1.02
N TYR A 35 4.23 8.81 -0.82
CA TYR A 35 3.54 10.09 -0.87
C TYR A 35 3.72 10.90 0.42
N GLN A 36 3.73 12.23 0.27
CA GLN A 36 3.67 13.17 1.39
C GLN A 36 2.30 13.14 2.06
N ASN A 37 2.25 13.58 3.32
CA ASN A 37 0.99 13.75 4.04
C ASN A 37 0.47 15.18 3.80
N ILE A 38 -0.39 15.33 2.80
CA ILE A 38 -0.93 16.64 2.37
C ILE A 38 -2.35 16.91 2.87
N ASN A 39 -2.89 16.03 3.71
CA ASN A 39 -4.26 16.07 4.23
C ASN A 39 -5.34 16.08 3.13
N ASP A 40 -5.05 15.42 2.01
CA ASP A 40 -5.94 15.30 0.86
C ASP A 40 -5.63 14.01 0.08
N TRP A 41 -6.28 13.84 -1.06
CA TRP A 41 -6.12 12.73 -1.99
C TRP A 41 -4.78 12.75 -2.72
N VAL A 42 -4.14 11.58 -2.78
CA VAL A 42 -2.93 11.34 -3.57
C VAL A 42 -3.23 10.35 -4.69
N THR A 43 -2.65 10.61 -5.86
CA THR A 43 -2.81 9.81 -7.08
C THR A 43 -1.44 9.55 -7.68
N GLU A 44 -1.34 8.61 -8.61
CA GLU A 44 -0.10 8.26 -9.29
C GLU A 44 0.44 9.39 -10.17
N ASP A 45 -0.40 10.38 -10.52
CA ASP A 45 -0.08 11.40 -11.53
C ASP A 45 0.03 12.83 -10.95
N ASN A 46 -0.31 13.04 -9.66
CA ASN A 46 -0.33 14.39 -9.06
C ASN A 46 1.01 14.85 -8.45
N LYS A 47 2.07 14.05 -8.56
CA LYS A 47 3.46 14.39 -8.17
C LYS A 47 3.61 14.81 -6.70
N LEU A 48 2.88 14.13 -5.81
CA LEU A 48 2.90 14.38 -4.36
C LEU A 48 3.81 13.39 -3.61
N GLU A 49 4.68 12.69 -4.32
CA GLU A 49 5.72 11.87 -3.72
C GLU A 49 6.72 12.73 -2.92
N ASP A 50 7.29 12.13 -1.86
CA ASP A 50 8.43 12.69 -1.14
C ASP A 50 9.70 12.32 -1.90
N GLU A 51 10.33 13.30 -2.53
CA GLU A 51 11.60 13.15 -3.27
C GLU A 51 12.74 12.63 -2.37
N ASN A 52 12.66 12.84 -1.05
CA ASN A 52 13.62 12.32 -0.08
C ASN A 52 13.33 10.88 0.34
N SER A 53 12.19 10.31 -0.07
CA SER A 53 11.86 8.92 0.19
C SER A 53 12.81 8.01 -0.59
N ILE A 54 13.65 7.27 0.13
CA ILE A 54 14.54 6.25 -0.46
C ILE A 54 13.73 5.27 -1.33
N LEU A 55 12.52 4.92 -0.92
CA LEU A 55 11.67 4.01 -1.70
C LEU A 55 11.24 4.62 -3.03
N PHE A 56 10.93 5.91 -3.05
CA PHE A 56 10.60 6.62 -4.30
C PHE A 56 11.83 6.73 -5.21
N GLN A 57 13.01 6.95 -4.65
CA GLN A 57 14.26 6.94 -5.41
C GLN A 57 14.55 5.55 -6.02
N ILE A 58 14.29 4.47 -5.26
CA ILE A 58 14.39 3.10 -5.78
C ILE A 58 13.38 2.86 -6.91
N GLU A 59 12.11 3.26 -6.74
CA GLU A 59 11.10 3.16 -7.81
C GLU A 59 11.59 3.86 -9.09
N ASN A 60 12.12 5.08 -8.96
CA ASN A 60 12.61 5.84 -10.10
C ASN A 60 13.82 5.19 -10.76
N ALA A 61 14.71 4.56 -9.98
CA ALA A 61 15.84 3.80 -10.54
C ALA A 61 15.37 2.61 -11.40
N PHE A 62 14.41 1.82 -10.92
CA PHE A 62 13.84 0.71 -11.71
C PHE A 62 13.09 1.21 -12.96
N LYS A 63 12.37 2.33 -12.87
CA LYS A 63 11.65 2.92 -14.02
C LYS A 63 12.60 3.54 -15.05
N ALA A 64 13.80 3.95 -14.65
CA ALA A 64 14.79 4.57 -15.52
C ALA A 64 15.64 3.57 -16.30
N SER A 65 15.61 2.29 -15.95
CA SER A 65 16.33 1.25 -16.71
C SER A 65 15.82 1.18 -18.15
N SER A 66 16.74 1.05 -19.09
CA SER A 66 16.44 0.81 -20.51
C SER A 66 16.49 -0.67 -20.89
N GLY A 67 16.98 -1.54 -20.00
CA GLY A 67 17.13 -2.98 -20.25
C GLY A 67 15.86 -3.79 -20.01
N PHE A 68 14.91 -3.25 -19.23
CA PHE A 68 13.62 -3.87 -18.96
C PHE A 68 12.54 -2.81 -18.73
N LYS A 69 11.28 -3.21 -18.86
CA LYS A 69 10.13 -2.34 -18.60
C LYS A 69 9.57 -2.59 -17.21
N THR A 70 9.46 -1.54 -16.41
CA THR A 70 8.99 -1.65 -15.01
C THR A 70 7.55 -1.17 -14.87
N SER A 71 6.71 -1.99 -14.22
CA SER A 71 5.50 -1.48 -13.56
C SER A 71 5.70 -1.45 -12.05
N VAL A 72 5.11 -0.45 -11.39
CA VAL A 72 5.19 -0.26 -9.93
C VAL A 72 3.80 -0.41 -9.33
N ILE A 73 3.69 -1.15 -8.23
CA ILE A 73 2.46 -1.18 -7.42
C ILE A 73 2.75 -0.60 -6.05
N ARG A 74 2.11 0.53 -5.70
CA ARG A 74 2.19 1.18 -4.39
C ARG A 74 1.06 0.65 -3.52
N PHE A 75 1.30 -0.46 -2.82
CA PHE A 75 0.30 -1.01 -1.91
C PHE A 75 0.18 -0.17 -0.63
N SER A 76 -1.04 -0.05 -0.14
CA SER A 76 -1.33 0.51 1.18
C SER A 76 -1.11 -0.53 2.28
N GLY A 77 -1.54 -0.25 3.52
CA GLY A 77 -1.29 -1.16 4.63
C GLY A 77 -1.92 -2.54 4.40
N LEU A 78 -1.08 -3.57 4.28
CA LEU A 78 -1.53 -4.92 3.99
C LEU A 78 -2.30 -5.52 5.17
N ILE A 79 -3.46 -6.11 4.87
CA ILE A 79 -4.31 -6.88 5.79
C ILE A 79 -4.71 -8.21 5.13
N GLY A 80 -5.24 -9.15 5.91
CA GLY A 80 -5.69 -10.46 5.44
C GLY A 80 -5.20 -11.60 6.34
N PRO A 81 -4.99 -12.82 5.80
CA PRO A 81 -4.62 -14.00 6.58
C PRO A 81 -3.43 -13.71 7.51
N ASN A 82 -3.59 -14.04 8.80
CA ASN A 82 -2.61 -13.79 9.86
C ASN A 82 -2.28 -12.31 10.16
N ARG A 83 -2.90 -11.35 9.47
CA ARG A 83 -2.64 -9.90 9.56
C ARG A 83 -3.92 -9.10 9.82
N HIS A 84 -4.80 -9.63 10.67
CA HIS A 84 -6.01 -8.95 11.11
C HIS A 84 -5.70 -7.61 11.82
N PRO A 85 -6.35 -6.49 11.45
CA PRO A 85 -6.06 -5.16 12.02
C PRO A 85 -6.22 -5.08 13.54
N GLY A 86 -7.21 -5.77 14.12
CA GLY A 86 -7.37 -5.87 15.58
C GLY A 86 -6.13 -6.37 16.35
N ARG A 87 -5.20 -7.08 15.69
CA ARG A 87 -3.95 -7.52 16.33
C ARG A 87 -2.89 -6.42 16.43
N PHE A 88 -3.04 -5.29 15.72
CA PHE A 88 -1.98 -4.27 15.60
C PHE A 88 -1.67 -3.58 16.93
N PHE A 89 -2.66 -3.47 17.83
CA PHE A 89 -2.56 -2.76 19.11
C PHE A 89 -2.71 -3.66 20.35
N ARG A 90 -2.71 -4.99 20.18
CA ARG A 90 -2.89 -6.00 21.25
C ARG A 90 -1.94 -5.83 22.46
N GLY A 91 -0.82 -5.12 22.29
CA GLY A 91 0.16 -4.84 23.34
C GLY A 91 -0.04 -3.54 24.13
N GLY A 92 -1.24 -2.94 24.12
CA GLY A 92 -1.50 -1.66 24.80
C GLY A 92 -0.87 -0.46 24.10
N LYS A 93 -0.59 -0.58 22.79
CA LYS A 93 -0.10 0.55 22.00
C LYS A 93 -1.25 1.52 21.77
N GLN A 94 -1.03 2.79 22.11
CA GLN A 94 -2.00 3.84 21.85
C GLN A 94 -1.99 4.21 20.36
N VAL A 95 -3.18 4.51 19.82
CA VAL A 95 -3.37 4.94 18.44
C VAL A 95 -3.18 6.45 18.37
N LYS A 96 -2.29 6.87 17.48
CA LYS A 96 -2.04 8.28 17.17
C LYS A 96 -2.94 8.78 16.05
N GLN A 97 -3.34 10.04 16.16
CA GLN A 97 -4.14 10.76 15.16
C GLN A 97 -5.44 10.01 14.81
N GLY A 98 -6.29 9.76 15.81
CA GLY A 98 -7.51 8.97 15.67
C GLY A 98 -8.44 9.42 14.53
N ASP A 99 -8.46 10.73 14.25
CA ASP A 99 -9.35 11.32 13.24
C ASP A 99 -8.74 11.36 11.83
N THR A 100 -7.68 10.59 11.60
CA THR A 100 -7.08 10.43 10.27
C THR A 100 -7.57 9.14 9.60
N PRO A 101 -7.70 9.12 8.27
CA PRO A 101 -8.10 7.94 7.52
C PRO A 101 -7.04 6.83 7.60
N VAL A 102 -7.50 5.58 7.54
CA VAL A 102 -6.62 4.45 7.22
C VAL A 102 -6.54 4.25 5.70
N ASN A 103 -5.39 3.76 5.24
CA ASN A 103 -5.21 3.28 3.88
C ASN A 103 -4.78 1.81 3.98
N LEU A 104 -5.66 0.90 3.58
CA LEU A 104 -5.42 -0.54 3.69
C LEU A 104 -5.80 -1.26 2.39
N ILE A 105 -5.25 -2.45 2.20
CA ILE A 105 -5.60 -3.36 1.10
C ILE A 105 -5.50 -4.80 1.58
N HIS A 106 -6.47 -5.62 1.15
CA HIS A 106 -6.48 -7.05 1.46
C HIS A 106 -5.50 -7.82 0.57
N LEU A 107 -4.88 -8.87 1.11
CA LEU A 107 -3.93 -9.73 0.38
C LEU A 107 -4.51 -10.30 -0.92
N ALA A 108 -5.77 -10.70 -0.91
CA ALA A 108 -6.45 -11.21 -2.10
C ALA A 108 -6.49 -10.15 -3.22
N ASP A 109 -6.73 -8.88 -2.87
CA ASP A 109 -6.72 -7.79 -3.84
C ASP A 109 -5.30 -7.48 -4.34
N CYS A 110 -4.29 -7.57 -3.47
CA CYS A 110 -2.90 -7.45 -3.90
C CYS A 110 -2.54 -8.49 -4.97
N ILE A 111 -2.92 -9.76 -4.75
CA ILE A 111 -2.68 -10.85 -5.70
C ILE A 111 -3.47 -10.61 -7.00
N GLY A 112 -4.73 -10.19 -6.90
CA GLY A 112 -5.57 -9.92 -8.06
C GLY A 112 -5.03 -8.79 -8.94
N ILE A 113 -4.52 -7.72 -8.35
CA ILE A 113 -3.89 -6.61 -9.08
C ILE A 113 -2.60 -7.08 -9.77
N ILE A 114 -1.75 -7.84 -9.07
CA ILE A 114 -0.52 -8.41 -9.65
C ILE A 114 -0.85 -9.27 -10.87
N ASN A 115 -1.81 -10.19 -10.74
CA ASN A 115 -2.23 -11.04 -11.84
C ASN A 115 -2.79 -10.22 -13.00
N SER A 116 -3.63 -9.22 -12.71
CA SER A 116 -4.22 -8.36 -13.75
C SER A 116 -3.16 -7.59 -14.55
N ILE A 117 -2.08 -7.12 -13.91
CA ILE A 117 -0.98 -6.44 -14.60
C ILE A 117 -0.25 -7.41 -15.54
N ILE A 118 0.01 -8.63 -15.07
CA ILE A 118 0.72 -9.66 -15.85
C ILE A 118 -0.15 -10.13 -17.03
N GLU A 119 -1.41 -10.46 -16.78
CA GLU A 119 -2.34 -11.00 -17.78
C GLU A 119 -2.70 -9.99 -18.89
N GLN A 120 -2.71 -8.70 -18.55
CA GLN A 120 -3.06 -7.62 -19.49
C GLN A 120 -1.85 -6.89 -20.06
N ASP A 121 -0.62 -7.37 -19.79
CA ASP A 121 0.64 -6.74 -20.20
C ASP A 121 0.72 -5.25 -19.86
N ALA A 122 0.21 -4.87 -18.68
CA ALA A 122 0.13 -3.47 -18.22
C ALA A 122 1.48 -2.96 -17.69
N TRP A 123 2.52 -3.09 -18.52
CA TRP A 123 3.91 -2.74 -18.22
C TRP A 123 4.20 -1.24 -18.40
N GLY A 124 5.12 -0.68 -17.62
CA GLY A 124 5.52 0.73 -17.70
C GLY A 124 4.61 1.69 -16.93
N GLN A 125 3.76 1.16 -16.05
CA GLN A 125 2.77 1.95 -15.33
C GLN A 125 2.97 1.87 -13.82
N THR A 126 2.55 2.92 -13.12
CA THR A 126 2.43 2.92 -11.66
C THR A 126 0.96 2.81 -11.29
N PHE A 127 0.66 1.95 -10.33
CA PHE A 127 -0.67 1.74 -9.77
C PHE A 127 -0.65 1.86 -8.25
N ASN A 128 -1.64 2.53 -7.68
CA ASN A 128 -1.96 2.50 -6.26
C ASN A 128 -2.88 1.31 -5.98
N GLY A 129 -2.54 0.55 -4.94
CA GLY A 129 -3.40 -0.51 -4.41
C GLY A 129 -3.89 -0.17 -3.01
N CYS A 130 -5.16 0.24 -2.93
CA CYS A 130 -5.93 0.43 -1.70
C CYS A 130 -7.39 -0.01 -1.92
N ALA A 131 -8.08 -0.33 -0.83
CA ALA A 131 -9.54 -0.47 -0.81
C ALA A 131 -10.23 0.88 -1.16
N ASP A 132 -11.54 0.83 -1.39
CA ASP A 132 -12.34 1.99 -1.80
C ASP A 132 -12.63 2.94 -0.64
N THR A 133 -12.78 2.37 0.56
CA THR A 133 -13.13 3.11 1.77
C THR A 133 -11.91 3.43 2.62
N HIS A 134 -11.95 4.58 3.27
CA HIS A 134 -10.89 5.07 4.15
C HIS A 134 -11.48 5.54 5.49
N PRO A 135 -12.07 4.64 6.32
CA PRO A 135 -12.61 5.02 7.62
C PRO A 135 -11.51 5.64 8.48
N ILE A 136 -11.90 6.53 9.39
CA ILE A 136 -10.95 7.09 10.35
C ILE A 136 -10.48 6.01 11.32
N LYS A 137 -9.25 6.15 11.82
CA LYS A 137 -8.66 5.20 12.79
C LYS A 137 -9.54 5.02 14.03
N ARG A 138 -10.23 6.10 14.46
CA ARG A 138 -11.13 6.12 15.62
C ARG A 138 -12.32 5.17 15.46
N ASP A 139 -12.80 4.96 14.24
CA ASP A 139 -13.91 4.05 13.97
C ASP A 139 -13.39 2.65 13.62
N PHE A 140 -12.35 2.60 12.80
CA PHE A 140 -11.85 1.35 12.22
C PHE A 140 -11.19 0.41 13.24
N TYR A 141 -10.32 0.93 14.11
CA TYR A 141 -9.57 0.05 15.00
C TYR A 141 -10.40 -0.51 16.17
N PRO A 142 -11.33 0.23 16.78
CA PRO A 142 -12.27 -0.36 17.74
C PRO A 142 -13.11 -1.47 17.11
N PHE A 143 -13.69 -1.22 15.94
CA PHE A 143 -14.42 -2.23 15.16
C PHE A 143 -13.58 -3.50 14.93
N ALA A 144 -12.35 -3.35 14.45
CA ALA A 144 -11.48 -4.50 14.20
C ALA A 144 -10.97 -5.20 15.47
N SER A 145 -10.85 -4.50 16.60
CA SER A 145 -10.51 -5.10 17.90
C SER A 145 -11.67 -5.91 18.46
N GLU A 146 -12.89 -5.39 18.36
CA GLU A 146 -14.11 -6.05 18.83
C GLU A 146 -14.36 -7.38 18.12
N GLN A 147 -14.11 -7.45 16.80
CA GLN A 147 -14.19 -8.70 16.02
C GLN A 147 -13.31 -9.83 16.57
N LEU A 148 -12.21 -9.51 17.25
CA LEU A 148 -11.31 -10.49 17.87
C LEU A 148 -11.48 -10.63 19.38
N GLY A 149 -12.45 -9.91 19.99
CA GLY A 149 -12.61 -9.85 21.45
C GLY A 149 -11.42 -9.21 22.16
N TYR A 150 -10.67 -8.32 21.50
CA TYR A 150 -9.58 -7.58 22.11
C TYR A 150 -10.07 -6.25 22.71
N PRO A 151 -9.34 -5.70 23.70
CA PRO A 151 -9.64 -4.37 24.22
C PRO A 151 -9.64 -3.30 23.13
N VAL A 152 -10.56 -2.35 23.25
CA VAL A 152 -10.59 -1.14 22.42
C VAL A 152 -9.29 -0.38 22.63
N PRO A 153 -8.61 0.05 21.55
CA PRO A 153 -7.37 0.81 21.68
C PRO A 153 -7.64 2.20 22.26
N GLU A 154 -6.70 2.68 23.08
CA GLU A 154 -6.69 4.07 23.53
C GLU A 154 -6.17 4.99 22.42
N PHE A 155 -6.66 6.23 22.39
CA PHE A 155 -6.28 7.24 21.41
C PHE A 155 -5.55 8.41 22.09
N ILE A 156 -4.51 8.91 21.41
CA ILE A 156 -3.84 10.15 21.80
C ILE A 156 -4.30 11.25 20.86
N GLU A 157 -4.76 12.37 21.43
CA GLU A 157 -5.05 13.58 20.68
C GLU A 157 -3.75 14.26 20.23
N GLU A 158 -3.72 14.72 18.99
CA GLU A 158 -2.63 15.51 18.43
C GLU A 158 -3.19 16.82 17.88
N GLU A 159 -2.47 17.92 18.10
CA GLU A 159 -2.90 19.26 17.66
C GLU A 159 -2.95 19.40 16.13
N SER A 160 -2.12 18.63 15.42
CA SER A 160 -2.05 18.63 13.95
C SER A 160 -2.24 17.24 13.37
N LEU A 161 -3.17 17.14 12.41
CA LEU A 161 -3.39 15.94 11.63
C LEU A 161 -2.42 15.91 10.43
N HIS A 162 -1.79 14.77 10.22
CA HIS A 162 -0.90 14.53 9.09
C HIS A 162 -1.30 13.22 8.40
N TYR A 163 -2.01 13.34 7.29
CA TYR A 163 -2.51 12.18 6.56
C TYR A 163 -2.50 12.39 5.04
N LYS A 164 -2.89 11.33 4.34
CA LYS A 164 -3.20 11.31 2.91
C LYS A 164 -4.28 10.27 2.68
N ILE A 165 -5.03 10.42 1.59
CA ILE A 165 -6.01 9.43 1.14
C ILE A 165 -5.55 8.90 -0.21
N VAL A 166 -5.23 7.61 -0.29
CA VAL A 166 -4.68 7.02 -1.52
C VAL A 166 -5.83 6.68 -2.46
N ASN A 167 -5.77 7.17 -3.69
CA ASN A 167 -6.79 6.90 -4.70
C ASN A 167 -6.46 5.62 -5.49
N ASN A 168 -7.47 4.79 -5.77
CA ASN A 168 -7.35 3.55 -6.57
C ASN A 168 -8.04 3.62 -7.95
N ALA A 169 -8.37 4.81 -8.46
CA ALA A 169 -9.12 4.92 -9.71
C ALA A 169 -8.36 4.34 -10.91
N LYS A 170 -7.04 4.56 -10.98
CA LYS A 170 -6.22 4.11 -12.10
C LYS A 170 -6.20 2.59 -12.25
N VAL A 171 -6.07 1.84 -11.14
CA VAL A 171 -6.09 0.37 -11.19
C VAL A 171 -7.45 -0.16 -11.66
N LYS A 172 -8.56 0.50 -11.28
CA LYS A 172 -9.90 0.17 -11.77
C LYS A 172 -10.09 0.51 -13.25
N GLN A 173 -9.60 1.67 -13.69
CA GLN A 173 -9.81 2.16 -15.05
C GLN A 173 -8.93 1.42 -16.07
N VAL A 174 -7.66 1.22 -15.75
CA VAL A 174 -6.67 0.64 -16.66
C VAL A 174 -6.76 -0.88 -16.70
N LEU A 175 -6.92 -1.53 -15.53
CA LEU A 175 -6.95 -2.99 -15.46
C LEU A 175 -8.37 -3.56 -15.42
N ASN A 176 -9.40 -2.69 -15.44
CA ASN A 176 -10.79 -3.09 -15.16
C ASN A 176 -10.93 -3.91 -13.86
N TYR A 177 -10.06 -3.62 -12.88
CA TYR A 177 -9.98 -4.43 -11.67
C TYR A 177 -11.19 -4.19 -10.77
N ARG A 178 -11.81 -5.28 -10.31
CA ARG A 178 -12.89 -5.26 -9.32
C ARG A 178 -12.37 -5.80 -8.01
N PHE A 179 -12.35 -4.95 -7.00
CA PHE A 179 -11.90 -5.33 -5.67
C PHE A 179 -12.83 -6.39 -5.07
N ILE A 180 -12.22 -7.42 -4.50
CA ILE A 180 -12.87 -8.47 -3.72
C ILE A 180 -13.31 -7.88 -2.37
N TYR A 181 -12.47 -7.03 -1.76
CA TYR A 181 -12.75 -6.38 -0.48
C TYR A 181 -12.63 -4.84 -0.58
N PRO A 182 -13.59 -4.17 -1.25
CA PRO A 182 -13.56 -2.71 -1.45
C PRO A 182 -13.87 -1.92 -0.17
N ASP A 183 -14.68 -2.46 0.74
CA ASP A 183 -15.08 -1.79 1.98
C ASP A 183 -14.40 -2.42 3.19
N LEU A 184 -13.55 -1.64 3.87
CA LEU A 184 -12.76 -2.07 5.01
C LEU A 184 -13.61 -2.42 6.24
N MET A 185 -14.81 -1.86 6.35
CA MET A 185 -15.75 -2.14 7.44
C MET A 185 -16.66 -3.34 7.15
N GLN A 186 -16.58 -3.93 5.94
CA GLN A 186 -17.41 -5.07 5.53
C GLN A 186 -16.60 -6.32 5.17
N ILE A 187 -15.30 -6.36 5.49
CA ILE A 187 -14.47 -7.55 5.28
C ILE A 187 -14.93 -8.65 6.27
N PRO A 188 -15.34 -9.83 5.77
CA PRO A 188 -15.83 -10.90 6.63
C PRO A 188 -14.69 -11.56 7.41
N GLN A 189 -14.99 -12.16 8.56
CA GLN A 189 -13.97 -12.66 9.49
C GLN A 189 -13.10 -13.76 8.85
N GLU A 190 -13.71 -14.63 8.07
CA GLU A 190 -13.06 -15.72 7.33
C GLU A 190 -12.03 -15.23 6.30
N ALA A 191 -12.11 -13.98 5.84
CA ALA A 191 -11.10 -13.41 4.94
C ALA A 191 -9.75 -13.18 5.64
N TYR A 192 -9.73 -13.18 6.98
CA TYR A 192 -8.52 -12.98 7.79
C TYR A 192 -7.91 -14.27 8.35
N GLU A 193 -8.51 -15.43 8.06
CA GLU A 193 -8.05 -16.76 8.45
C GLU A 193 -7.06 -17.34 7.42
#